data_AF-A0A938SRT2-F1
#
_entry.id   AF-A0A938SRT2-F1
#
_cell.length_a   1.000
_cell.length_b   1.000
_cell.length_c   1.000
_cell.angle_alpha   90.00
_cell.angle_beta   90.00
_cell.angle_gamma   90.00
#
_symmetry.space_group_name_H-M   'P 1'
#
loop_
_entity.id
_entity.type
_entity.pdbx_description
1 polymer ?
#
loop_
_entity_poly.entity_id
_entity_poly.type
_entity_poly.pdbx_seq_one_letter_code
_entity_poly.pdbx_strand_id
1 'polypeptide(L)'
;MTEIIFRRRRLPHQDVEGHPVFITGCLEGSLPASGLSRINRYREELESRPCPQSMTEPDWEHHKHKLLFGFVDRLLDGESPVCHLKDERQAVVVQNAFLHFANERYRLLAFVVMPSHHHWLF
;
A
#
# COMPACT_ATOMS: atom_id res chain seq x y z
N MET A 1 -23.86 7.46 -12.21
CA MET A 1 -22.72 8.33 -11.85
C MET A 1 -22.26 7.86 -10.50
N THR A 2 -21.01 7.43 -10.34
CA THR A 2 -20.49 6.95 -9.06
C THR A 2 -20.41 8.13 -8.10
N GLU A 3 -21.06 8.03 -6.94
CA GLU A 3 -20.99 9.07 -5.93
C GLU A 3 -19.59 9.04 -5.29
N ILE A 4 -18.89 10.19 -5.35
CA ILE A 4 -17.56 10.35 -4.75
C ILE A 4 -17.73 11.26 -3.54
N ILE A 5 -17.51 10.69 -2.35
CA ILE A 5 -17.52 11.44 -1.11
C ILE A 5 -16.09 11.93 -0.85
N PHE A 6 -15.93 13.25 -0.85
CA PHE A 6 -14.68 13.88 -0.46
C PHE A 6 -14.69 14.21 1.02
N ARG A 7 -13.78 13.61 1.78
CA ARG A 7 -13.58 13.91 3.21
C ARG A 7 -12.21 14.54 3.40
N ARG A 8 -12.09 15.48 4.33
CA ARG A 8 -10.81 16.13 4.65
C ARG A 8 -10.58 16.15 6.15
N ARG A 9 -9.43 15.63 6.57
CA ARG A 9 -8.89 15.82 7.93
C ARG A 9 -7.52 16.49 7.79
N ARG A 10 -6.42 15.77 8.03
CA ARG A 10 -5.06 16.24 7.73
C ARG A 10 -4.71 16.10 6.24
N LEU A 11 -5.23 15.07 5.59
CA LEU A 11 -5.10 14.81 4.15
C LEU A 11 -6.48 14.59 3.52
N PRO A 12 -6.65 14.87 2.21
CA PRO A 12 -7.89 14.58 1.49
C PRO A 12 -8.07 13.06 1.34
N HIS A 13 -9.30 12.60 1.51
CA HIS A 13 -9.72 11.22 1.27
C HIS A 13 -10.85 11.25 0.24
N GLN A 14 -10.79 10.35 -0.72
CA GLN A 14 -11.83 10.13 -1.72
C GLN A 14 -12.41 8.75 -1.47
N ASP A 15 -13.69 8.70 -1.10
CA ASP A 15 -14.41 7.45 -0.99
C ASP A 15 -15.33 7.33 -2.20
N VAL A 16 -15.09 6.30 -3.00
CA VAL A 16 -15.87 6.02 -4.20
C VAL A 16 -16.72 4.80 -3.92
N GLU A 17 -18.04 4.95 -4.00
CA GLU A 17 -18.96 3.85 -3.70
C GLU A 17 -18.67 2.62 -4.58
N GLY A 18 -18.65 1.44 -3.96
CA GLY A 18 -18.41 0.16 -4.64
C GLY A 18 -16.95 -0.10 -5.05
N HIS A 19 -16.01 0.79 -4.74
CA HIS A 19 -14.60 0.65 -5.11
C HIS A 19 -13.76 0.39 -3.87
N PRO A 20 -13.17 -0.81 -3.72
CA PRO A 20 -12.36 -1.10 -2.56
C PRO A 20 -11.04 -0.34 -2.60
N VAL A 21 -10.57 0.08 -1.42
CA VAL A 21 -9.32 0.80 -1.23
C VAL A 21 -8.29 -0.16 -0.65
N PHE A 22 -7.14 -0.25 -1.32
CA PHE A 22 -5.98 -1.00 -0.86
C PHE A 22 -4.94 -0.06 -0.25
N ILE A 23 -4.51 -0.36 0.98
CA ILE A 23 -3.50 0.40 1.70
C ILE A 23 -2.36 -0.52 2.13
N THR A 24 -1.12 -0.09 1.87
CA THR A 24 0.08 -0.63 2.52
C THR A 24 0.53 0.35 3.61
N GLY A 25 0.72 -0.14 4.83
CA GLY A 25 1.34 0.60 5.92
C GLY A 25 2.52 -0.16 6.48
N CYS A 26 3.60 0.54 6.85
CA CYS A 26 4.81 -0.07 7.41
C CYS A 26 5.21 0.58 8.73
N LEU A 27 5.91 -0.16 9.59
CA LEU A 27 6.48 0.39 10.81
C LEU A 27 7.50 1.48 10.46
N GLU A 28 7.63 2.44 11.36
CA GLU A 28 8.72 3.42 11.29
C GLU A 28 10.08 2.70 11.27
N GLY A 29 10.98 3.15 10.40
CA GLY A 29 12.29 2.52 10.18
C GLY A 29 12.27 1.28 9.27
N SER A 30 11.10 0.83 8.78
CA SER A 30 11.03 -0.34 7.88
C SER A 30 11.72 -0.12 6.54
N LEU A 31 11.78 1.12 6.08
CA LEU A 31 12.50 1.54 4.88
C LEU A 31 13.63 2.50 5.27
N PRO A 32 14.88 2.03 5.36
CA PRO A 32 16.01 2.92 5.60
C PRO A 32 16.22 3.86 4.40
N ALA A 33 17.07 4.88 4.58
CA ALA A 33 17.38 5.85 3.54
C ALA A 33 17.81 5.19 2.22
N SER A 34 18.61 4.11 2.29
CA SER A 34 19.02 3.33 1.12
C SER A 34 17.85 2.69 0.37
N GLY A 35 16.84 2.18 1.09
CA GLY A 35 15.61 1.65 0.53
C GLY A 35 14.80 2.74 -0.18
N LEU A 36 14.61 3.90 0.46
CA LEU A 36 13.92 5.04 -0.15
C LEU A 36 14.62 5.55 -1.41
N SER A 37 15.95 5.66 -1.40
CA SER A 37 16.72 6.04 -2.59
C SER A 37 16.53 5.05 -3.74
N ARG A 38 16.47 3.74 -3.46
CA ARG A 38 16.22 2.72 -4.48
C ARG A 38 14.81 2.80 -5.05
N ILE A 39 13.81 3.04 -4.20
CA ILE A 39 12.42 3.22 -4.63
C ILE A 39 12.30 4.43 -5.56
N ASN A 40 12.91 5.57 -5.20
CA ASN A 40 12.87 6.77 -6.04
C ASN A 40 13.57 6.55 -7.38
N ARG A 41 14.76 5.93 -7.38
CA ARG A 41 15.46 5.59 -8.62
C ARG A 41 14.64 4.67 -9.51
N TYR A 42 14.00 3.65 -8.93
CA TYR A 42 13.18 2.72 -9.70
C TYR A 42 11.92 3.40 -10.26
N ARG A 43 11.33 4.33 -9.51
CA ARG A 43 10.24 5.18 -10.03
C ARG A 43 10.70 6.00 -11.23
N GLU A 44 11.81 6.71 -11.13
CA GLU A 44 12.38 7.49 -12.24
C GLU A 44 12.68 6.62 -13.46
N GLU A 45 13.23 5.42 -13.23
CA GLU A 45 13.46 4.44 -14.29
C GLU A 45 12.16 4.05 -14.99
N LEU A 46 11.11 3.70 -14.23
CA LEU A 46 9.81 3.35 -14.79
C LEU A 46 9.17 4.49 -15.57
N GLU A 47 9.26 5.73 -15.06
CA GLU A 47 8.75 6.92 -15.76
C GLU A 47 9.48 7.21 -17.07
N SER A 48 10.78 6.89 -17.16
CA SER A 48 11.55 7.09 -18.39
C SER A 48 11.30 6.04 -19.48
N ARG A 49 10.64 4.92 -19.14
CA ARG A 49 10.39 3.82 -20.08
C ARG A 49 9.22 4.19 -21.02
N PRO A 50 9.40 4.02 -22.35
CA PRO A 50 8.31 4.28 -23.29
C PRO A 50 7.19 3.26 -23.12
N CYS A 51 5.95 3.72 -23.32
CA CYS A 51 4.78 2.85 -23.37
C CYS A 51 4.95 1.81 -24.50
N PRO A 52 4.83 0.49 -24.23
CA PRO A 52 4.89 -0.53 -25.26
C PRO A 52 3.76 -0.39 -26.27
N GLN A 53 4.02 -0.68 -27.55
CA GLN A 53 2.99 -0.64 -28.62
C GLN A 53 1.80 -1.59 -28.37
N SER A 54 1.97 -2.60 -27.53
CA SER A 54 0.94 -3.57 -27.16
C SER A 54 0.01 -3.09 -26.03
N MET A 55 0.22 -1.88 -25.48
CA MET A 55 -0.54 -1.37 -24.34
C MET A 55 -1.08 0.05 -24.62
N THR A 56 -2.17 0.39 -23.93
CA THR A 56 -2.65 1.78 -23.88
C THR A 56 -1.91 2.54 -22.78
N GLU A 57 -1.89 3.88 -22.86
CA GLU A 57 -1.24 4.71 -21.82
C GLU A 57 -1.80 4.44 -20.41
N PRO A 58 -3.13 4.34 -20.19
CA PRO A 58 -3.66 4.01 -18.87
C PRO A 58 -3.24 2.61 -18.37
N ASP A 59 -3.20 1.61 -19.26
CA ASP A 59 -2.75 0.26 -18.91
C ASP A 59 -1.27 0.26 -18.54
N TRP A 60 -0.47 1.08 -19.24
CA TRP A 60 0.95 1.23 -18.97
C TRP A 60 1.20 1.89 -17.62
N GLU A 61 0.50 2.98 -17.30
CA GLU A 61 0.55 3.61 -15.97
C GLU A 61 0.18 2.62 -14.85
N HIS A 62 -0.89 1.85 -15.06
CA HIS A 62 -1.29 0.82 -14.12
C HIS A 62 -0.23 -0.29 -13.99
N HIS A 63 0.44 -0.67 -15.07
CA HIS A 63 1.54 -1.63 -15.05
C HIS A 63 2.76 -1.11 -14.30
N LYS A 64 3.17 0.15 -14.51
CA LYS A 64 4.25 0.80 -13.74
C LYS A 64 3.93 0.80 -12.24
N HIS A 65 2.69 1.12 -11.86
CA HIS A 65 2.26 1.06 -10.46
C HIS A 65 2.39 -0.35 -9.87
N LYS A 66 2.00 -1.39 -10.62
CA LYS A 66 2.18 -2.79 -10.19
C LYS A 66 3.65 -3.18 -10.00
N LEU A 67 4.52 -2.78 -10.92
CA LEU A 67 5.96 -3.01 -10.83
C LEU A 67 6.56 -2.31 -9.61
N LEU A 68 6.24 -1.03 -9.42
CA LEU A 68 6.71 -0.24 -8.28
C LEU A 68 6.20 -0.82 -6.97
N PHE A 69 4.91 -1.17 -6.89
CA PHE A 69 4.33 -1.83 -5.72
C PHE A 69 5.10 -3.11 -5.38
N GLY A 70 5.23 -4.04 -6.33
CA GLY A 70 5.93 -5.30 -6.09
C GLY A 70 7.41 -5.12 -5.74
N PHE A 71 8.05 -4.06 -6.21
CA PHE A 71 9.40 -3.71 -5.81
C PHE A 71 9.47 -3.24 -4.35
N VAL A 72 8.61 -2.31 -3.95
CA VAL A 72 8.53 -1.81 -2.56
C VAL A 72 8.20 -2.95 -1.60
N ASP A 73 7.25 -3.81 -1.98
CA ASP A 73 6.79 -4.95 -1.18
C ASP A 73 7.94 -5.91 -0.85
N ARG A 74 8.74 -6.28 -1.88
CA ARG A 74 9.95 -7.10 -1.69
C ARG A 74 10.98 -6.48 -0.75
N LEU A 75 11.14 -5.15 -0.77
CA LEU A 75 12.04 -4.47 0.17
C LEU A 75 11.51 -4.58 1.60
N LEU A 76 10.21 -4.40 1.80
CA LEU A 76 9.59 -4.52 3.10
C LEU A 76 9.65 -5.95 3.66
N ASP A 77 9.52 -6.97 2.80
CA ASP A 77 9.63 -8.38 3.18
C ASP A 77 11.06 -8.82 3.52
N GLY A 78 12.01 -8.50 2.64
CA GLY A 78 13.35 -9.11 2.68
C GLY A 78 14.43 -8.26 3.33
N GLU A 79 14.24 -6.94 3.38
CA GLU A 79 15.32 -5.99 3.69
C GLU A 79 14.97 -5.04 4.85
N SER A 80 13.83 -5.25 5.51
CA SER A 80 13.38 -4.35 6.55
C SER A 80 14.20 -4.51 7.85
N PRO A 81 14.82 -3.43 8.37
CA PRO A 81 15.55 -3.47 9.63
C PRO A 81 14.63 -3.68 10.84
N VAL A 82 13.36 -3.31 10.70
CA VAL A 82 12.37 -3.32 11.76
C VAL A 82 11.37 -4.42 11.48
N CYS A 83 11.19 -5.34 12.43
CA CYS A 83 10.30 -6.48 12.27
C CYS A 83 9.49 -6.77 13.53
N HIS A 84 9.05 -5.71 14.23
CA HIS A 84 8.39 -5.84 15.52
C HIS A 84 7.08 -6.65 15.48
N LEU A 85 6.40 -6.69 14.32
CA LEU A 85 5.18 -7.48 14.13
C LEU A 85 5.46 -8.98 13.95
N LYS A 86 6.73 -9.44 13.99
CA LYS A 86 7.03 -10.87 14.20
C LYS A 86 6.58 -11.35 15.58
N ASP A 87 6.53 -10.44 16.56
CA ASP A 87 5.93 -10.74 17.85
C ASP A 87 4.40 -10.73 17.68
N GLU A 88 3.80 -11.91 17.80
CA GLU A 88 2.36 -12.12 17.65
C GLU A 88 1.55 -11.18 18.54
N ARG A 89 2.04 -10.85 19.74
CA ARG A 89 1.36 -9.93 20.66
C ARG A 89 1.21 -8.54 20.05
N GLN A 90 2.18 -8.09 19.27
CA GLN A 90 2.12 -6.81 18.57
C GLN A 90 1.29 -6.89 17.30
N ALA A 91 1.39 -8.00 16.55
CA ALA A 91 0.57 -8.24 15.36
C ALA A 91 -0.93 -8.24 15.71
N VAL A 92 -1.32 -8.83 16.85
CA VAL A 92 -2.70 -8.85 17.35
C VAL A 92 -3.22 -7.43 17.62
N VAL A 93 -2.38 -6.48 18.05
CA VAL A 93 -2.81 -5.09 18.24
C VAL A 93 -3.24 -4.48 16.90
N VAL A 94 -2.44 -4.68 15.84
CA VAL A 94 -2.75 -4.18 14.49
C VAL A 94 -4.00 -4.86 13.94
N GLN A 95 -4.09 -6.19 14.07
CA GLN A 95 -5.28 -6.96 13.67
C GLN A 95 -6.55 -6.44 14.36
N ASN A 96 -6.52 -6.28 15.68
CA ASN A 96 -7.67 -5.79 16.43
C ASN A 96 -8.06 -4.37 16.01
N ALA A 97 -7.10 -3.52 15.64
CA ALA A 97 -7.40 -2.19 15.12
C ALA A 97 -8.16 -2.24 13.79
N PHE A 98 -7.82 -3.18 12.88
CA PHE A 98 -8.57 -3.39 11.63
C PHE A 98 -9.93 -4.04 11.88
N LEU A 99 -10.06 -4.90 12.88
CA LEU A 99 -11.34 -5.53 13.19
C LEU A 99 -12.29 -4.59 13.94
N HIS A 100 -11.78 -3.60 14.68
CA HIS A 100 -12.56 -2.75 15.56
C HIS A 100 -13.70 -1.97 14.87
N PHE A 101 -13.50 -1.54 13.61
CA PHE A 101 -14.54 -0.85 12.83
C PHE A 101 -14.95 -1.62 11.56
N ALA A 102 -14.52 -2.87 11.45
CA ALA A 102 -14.86 -3.71 10.31
C ALA A 102 -16.38 -3.95 10.28
N ASN A 103 -16.99 -3.69 9.12
CA ASN A 103 -18.43 -3.76 8.88
C ASN A 103 -19.28 -2.77 9.69
N GLU A 104 -18.65 -1.83 10.40
CA GLU A 104 -19.33 -0.71 11.06
C GLU A 104 -19.06 0.61 10.33
N ARG A 105 -17.79 0.95 10.05
CA ARG A 105 -17.40 2.19 9.38
C ARG A 105 -16.88 1.99 7.96
N TYR A 106 -16.47 0.78 7.64
CA TYR A 106 -16.01 0.35 6.31
C TYR A 106 -16.23 -1.15 6.17
N ARG A 107 -16.29 -1.67 4.95
CA ARG A 107 -16.44 -3.10 4.71
C ARG A 107 -15.07 -3.75 4.57
N LEU A 108 -14.58 -4.39 5.62
CA LEU A 108 -13.29 -5.08 5.56
C LEU A 108 -13.38 -6.29 4.61
N LEU A 109 -12.57 -6.29 3.55
CA LEU A 109 -12.54 -7.38 2.57
C LEU A 109 -11.39 -8.36 2.86
N ALA A 110 -10.20 -7.83 3.13
CA ALA A 110 -9.02 -8.61 3.49
C ALA A 110 -7.98 -7.74 4.20
N PHE A 111 -7.12 -8.38 5.00
CA PHE A 111 -5.89 -7.76 5.49
C PHE A 111 -4.84 -8.85 5.76
N VAL A 112 -3.59 -8.45 5.83
CA VAL A 112 -2.48 -9.30 6.29
C VAL A 112 -1.53 -8.45 7.10
N VAL A 113 -0.98 -9.04 8.16
CA VAL A 113 0.05 -8.42 9.00
C VAL A 113 1.36 -9.17 8.77
N MET A 114 2.32 -8.49 8.16
CA MET A 114 3.67 -8.97 7.90
C MET A 114 4.60 -8.48 9.02
N PRO A 115 5.82 -9.05 9.17
CA PRO A 115 6.81 -8.64 10.17
C PRO A 115 7.08 -7.14 10.31
N SER A 116 7.12 -6.41 9.20
CA SER A 116 7.51 -5.00 9.12
C SER A 116 6.38 -4.07 8.65
N HIS A 117 5.32 -4.65 8.06
CA HIS A 117 4.28 -3.90 7.37
C HIS A 117 2.96 -4.67 7.34
N HIS A 118 1.92 -4.09 6.80
CA HIS A 118 0.61 -4.71 6.67
C HIS A 118 -0.07 -4.21 5.40
N HIS A 119 -0.98 -5.02 4.88
CA HIS A 119 -1.91 -4.61 3.83
C HIS A 119 -3.33 -4.68 4.35
N TRP A 120 -4.14 -3.73 3.90
CA TRP A 120 -5.52 -3.60 4.32
C TRP A 120 -6.38 -3.21 3.11
N LEU A 121 -7.41 -4.02 2.85
CA LEU A 121 -8.37 -3.88 1.75
C LEU A 121 -9.78 -3.72 2.33
N PHE A 122 -10.42 -2.59 2.06
CA PHE A 122 -11.74 -2.25 2.60
C PHE A 122 -12.60 -1.37 1.68
#